data_AF-A0A7X9BMM6-F1
#
_entry.id   AF-A0A7X9BMM6-F1
#
_cell.length_a   1.000
_cell.length_b   1.000
_cell.length_c   1.000
_cell.angle_alpha   90.00
_cell.angle_beta   90.00
_cell.angle_gamma   90.00
#
_symmetry.space_group_name_H-M   'P 1'
#
loop_
_entity.id
_entity.type
_entity.pdbx_description
1 polymer ?
#
loop_
_entity_poly.entity_id
_entity_poly.type
_entity_poly.pdbx_seq_one_letter_code
_entity_poly.pdbx_strand_id
1 'polypeptide(L)' 'MNCPVCGGVQVGKVGSDQYYCWNCFIEFNTRRGQMNLYEVAEDGSLVSMEDSFDIIR' A
#
# COMPACT_ATOMS: atom_id res chain seq x y z
N MET A 1 -1.89 -13.95 -4.78
CA MET A 1 -2.35 -12.67 -4.22
C MET A 1 -2.00 -11.60 -5.23
N ASN A 2 -2.98 -10.81 -5.64
CA ASN A 2 -2.76 -9.71 -6.57
C ASN A 2 -2.77 -8.41 -5.80
N CYS A 3 -1.92 -7.47 -6.20
CA CYS A 3 -1.95 -6.12 -5.66
C CYS A 3 -3.32 -5.49 -5.97
N PRO A 4 -4.03 -4.95 -4.98
CA PRO A 4 -5.33 -4.31 -5.20
C PRO A 4 -5.24 -3.01 -6.00
N VAL A 5 -4.04 -2.42 -6.09
CA VAL A 5 -3.79 -1.15 -6.80
C VAL A 5 -3.42 -1.39 -8.27
N CYS A 6 -2.39 -2.20 -8.53
CA CYS A 6 -1.87 -2.38 -9.90
C CYS A 6 -2.21 -3.75 -10.53
N GLY A 7 -2.86 -4.67 -9.79
CA GLY A 7 -3.15 -6.03 -10.26
C GLY A 7 -1.94 -6.98 -10.32
N GLY A 8 -0.73 -6.48 -10.04
CA GLY A 8 0.52 -7.22 -10.15
C GLY A 8 0.62 -8.39 -9.16
N VAL A 9 1.40 -9.41 -9.53
CA VAL A 9 1.56 -10.65 -8.74
C VAL A 9 2.78 -10.63 -7.82
N GLN A 10 3.66 -9.64 -7.99
CA GLN A 10 4.87 -9.48 -7.16
C GLN A 10 4.49 -8.81 -5.84
N VAL A 11 3.71 -9.50 -5.02
CA VAL A 11 3.28 -9.07 -3.68
C VAL A 11 3.91 -9.98 -2.64
N GLY A 12 4.60 -9.37 -1.67
CA GLY A 12 5.22 -10.06 -0.53
C GLY A 12 4.56 -9.66 0.78
N LYS A 13 4.65 -10.53 1.79
CA LYS A 13 4.20 -10.23 3.16
C LYS A 13 5.36 -9.62 3.95
N VAL A 14 5.14 -8.46 4.56
CA VAL A 14 6.18 -7.70 5.31
C VAL A 14 5.90 -7.65 6.81
N GLY A 15 4.68 -8.01 7.24
CA GLY A 15 4.28 -8.07 8.65
C GLY A 15 2.99 -8.86 8.86
N SER A 16 2.41 -8.79 10.05
CA SER A 16 1.11 -9.43 10.35
C SER A 16 0.00 -8.72 9.57
N ASP A 17 -0.58 -9.43 8.60
CA ASP A 17 -1.62 -8.91 7.69
C ASP A 17 -1.18 -7.69 6.84
N GLN A 18 0.13 -7.45 6.75
CA GLN A 18 0.76 -6.37 5.99
C GLN A 18 1.48 -6.92 4.75
N TYR A 19 1.23 -6.31 3.60
CA TYR A 19 1.71 -6.74 2.30
C TYR A 19 2.30 -5.59 1.50
N TYR A 20 3.32 -5.87 0.71
CA TYR A 20 4.01 -4.90 -0.12
C TYR A 20 4.08 -5.36 -1.56
N CYS A 21 3.80 -4.46 -2.52
CA CYS A 21 3.91 -4.75 -3.95
C CYS A 21 5.16 -4.13 -4.57
N TRP A 22 6.01 -4.99 -5.13
CA TRP A 22 7.23 -4.59 -5.83
C TRP A 22 7.00 -3.88 -7.17
N ASN A 23 5.80 -3.94 -7.75
CA ASN A 23 5.54 -3.29 -9.05
C ASN A 23 5.17 -1.81 -8.92
N CYS A 24 4.48 -1.45 -7.83
CA CYS A 24 3.90 -0.11 -7.68
C CYS A 24 4.29 0.56 -6.35
N PHE A 25 5.20 -0.05 -5.59
CA PHE A 25 5.73 0.49 -4.33
C PHE A 25 4.64 0.81 -3.30
N ILE A 26 3.57 0.00 -3.27
CA ILE A 26 2.45 0.16 -2.33
C ILE A 26 2.53 -0.89 -1.23
N GLU A 27 2.50 -0.43 0.01
CA GLU A 27 2.21 -1.24 1.18
C GLU A 27 0.73 -1.17 1.52
N PHE A 28 0.13 -2.29 1.90
CA PHE A 28 -1.28 -2.37 2.23
C PHE A 28 -1.58 -3.46 3.26
N ASN A 29 -2.61 -3.22 4.06
CA ASN A 29 -3.19 -4.23 4.92
C ASN A 29 -4.70 -4.24 4.85
N THR A 30 -5.27 -5.37 5.28
CA THR A 30 -6.68 -5.44 5.62
C THR A 30 -6.84 -5.55 7.13
N ARG A 31 -7.62 -4.65 7.72
CA ARG A 31 -7.96 -4.69 9.15
C ARG A 31 -9.46 -4.45 9.28
N ARG A 32 -10.17 -5.44 9.84
CA ARG A 32 -11.63 -5.37 10.07
C ARG A 32 -12.45 -5.05 8.80
N GLY A 33 -12.02 -5.54 7.63
CA GLY A 33 -12.68 -5.29 6.36
C GLY A 33 -12.37 -3.94 5.71
N GLN A 34 -11.57 -3.09 6.38
CA GLN A 34 -11.03 -1.87 5.79
C GLN A 34 -9.64 -2.17 5.19
N MET A 35 -9.35 -1.57 4.05
CA MET A 35 -8.06 -1.68 3.38
C MET A 35 -7.33 -0.35 3.55
N ASN A 36 -6.16 -0.39 4.18
CA ASN A 36 -5.29 0.78 4.27
C ASN A 36 -4.22 0.65 3.17
N LEU A 37 -3.94 1.75 2.49
CA LEU A 37 -2.96 1.83 1.41
C LEU A 37 -1.93 2.90 1.75
N TYR A 38 -0.65 2.54 1.60
CA TYR A 38 0.49 3.41 1.85
C TYR A 38 1.41 3.38 0.64
N GLU A 39 1.71 4.54 0.09
CA GLU A 39 2.80 4.69 -0.87
C GLU A 39 4.13 4.70 -0.11
N VAL A 40 5.08 3.89 -0.55
CA VAL A 40 6.44 3.91 0.00
C VAL A 40 7.25 4.93 -0.78
N ALA A 41 7.58 6.04 -0.13
CA ALA A 41 8.41 7.09 -0.72
C ALA A 41 9.85 6.61 -0.92
N GLU A 42 10.65 7.37 -1.68
CA GLU A 42 12.04 7.03 -1.99
C GLU A 42 12.93 6.89 -0.75
N ASP A 43 12.63 7.67 0.30
CA ASP A 43 13.33 7.61 1.58
C ASP A 43 12.86 6.45 2.49
N GLY A 44 11.90 5.66 2.02
CA GLY A 44 11.29 4.54 2.75
C GLY A 44 10.19 4.95 3.71
N SER A 45 9.79 6.22 3.75
CA SER A 45 8.64 6.65 4.54
C SER A 45 7.32 6.17 3.93
N LEU A 46 6.31 5.93 4.79
CA LEU A 46 4.98 5.51 4.37
C LEU A 46 4.05 6.72 4.29
N VAL A 47 3.58 7.02 3.08
CA VAL A 47 2.60 8.09 2.82
C VAL A 47 1.23 7.46 2.66
N SER A 48 0.33 7.74 3.59
CA SER A 48 -1.06 7.29 3.54
C SER A 48 -1.77 7.86 2.31
N MET A 49 -2.35 6.98 1.49
CA MET A 49 -3.15 7.42 0.34
C MET A 49 -4.47 8.07 0.76
N GLU A 50 -4.95 7.82 1.98
CA GLU A 50 -6.13 8.50 2.53
C GLU A 50 -5.83 9.97 2.86
N ASP A 51 -4.61 10.27 3.33
CA ASP A 51 -4.15 11.64 3.64
C ASP A 51 -3.77 12.45 2.39
N SER A 52 -3.59 11.78 1.25
CA SER A 52 -3.21 12.43 -0.02
C SER A 52 -4.35 13.17 -0.73
N PHE A 53 -5.60 13.02 -0.26
CA PHE A 53 -6.76 13.72 -0.83
C PHE A 53 -6.80 15.23 -0.50
N ASP A 54 -6.03 15.69 0.48
CA ASP A 54 -6.03 17.11 0.91
C ASP A 54 -5.02 17.97 0.11
N ILE A 55 -4.09 17.35 -0.63
CA ILE A 55 -3.00 18.05 -1.34
C ILE A 55 -3.33 18.23 -2.84
N ILE A 56 -4.43 17.66 -3.33
CA ILE A 56 -4.92 17.82 -4.72
C ILE A 56 -6.31 18.47 -4.72
N ARG A 57 -6.50 19.53 -3.92
CA ARG A 57 -7.70 20.36 -4.00
C ARG A 57 -7.42 21.85 -3.93
#